data_AF-A0A1X0CN86-F1
#
_entry.id   AF-A0A1X0CN86-F1
#
_cell.length_a   1.000
_cell.length_b   1.000
_cell.length_c   1.000
_cell.angle_alpha   90.00
_cell.angle_beta   90.00
_cell.angle_gamma   90.00
#
_symmetry.space_group_name_H-M   'P 1'
#
loop_
_entity.id
_entity.type
_entity.pdbx_description
1 polymer ?
#
loop_
_entity_poly.entity_id
_entity_poly.type
_entity_poly.pdbx_seq_one_letter_code
_entity_poly.pdbx_strand_id
1 'polypeptide(L)' 'GRKDEAATVIPDELVDDAAIVGNIDHARAEVARWAAAGVTTVVVKARSPEHIRTIASLGAPA' A
#
# COMPACT_ATOMS: atom_id res chain seq x y z
N GLY A 1 8.19 9.25 -20.33
CA GLY A 1 7.27 8.21 -19.83
C GLY A 1 6.12 8.91 -19.15
N ARG A 2 4.88 8.58 -19.50
CA ARG A 2 3.67 9.33 -19.10
C ARG A 2 3.15 8.93 -17.72
N LYS A 3 4.06 8.79 -16.75
CA LYS A 3 3.71 8.38 -15.39
C LYS A 3 2.91 9.48 -14.66
N ASP A 4 3.23 10.73 -14.95
CA ASP A 4 2.62 11.89 -14.30
C ASP A 4 1.19 12.17 -14.84
N GLU A 5 0.95 11.90 -16.13
CA GLU A 5 -0.38 11.97 -16.73
C GLU A 5 -1.31 10.88 -16.19
N ALA A 6 -0.80 9.65 -15.97
CA ALA A 6 -1.59 8.56 -15.43
C ALA A 6 -2.09 8.84 -14.00
N ALA A 7 -1.29 9.54 -13.18
CA ALA A 7 -1.68 9.92 -11.82
C ALA A 7 -2.85 10.92 -11.77
N THR A 8 -3.10 11.66 -12.86
CA THR A 8 -4.18 12.67 -12.93
C THR A 8 -5.51 12.07 -13.40
N VAL A 9 -5.46 10.89 -14.03
CA VAL A 9 -6.61 10.27 -14.71
C VAL A 9 -7.29 9.21 -13.86
N ILE A 10 -6.59 8.63 -12.87
CA ILE A 10 -7.18 7.59 -12.01
C ILE A 10 -7.98 8.30 -10.90
N PRO A 11 -9.31 8.17 -10.87
CA PRO A 11 -10.13 8.63 -9.75
C PRO A 11 -9.64 8.01 -8.45
N ASP A 12 -9.68 8.75 -7.34
CA ASP A 12 -9.22 8.26 -6.03
C ASP A 12 -9.89 6.93 -5.64
N GLU A 13 -11.16 6.74 -5.99
CA GLU A 13 -11.92 5.49 -5.78
C GLU A 13 -11.32 4.28 -6.54
N LEU A 14 -10.63 4.49 -7.66
CA LEU A 14 -9.91 3.44 -8.41
C LEU A 14 -8.47 3.25 -7.91
N VAL A 15 -7.91 4.20 -7.15
CA VAL A 15 -6.59 4.07 -6.52
C VAL A 15 -6.67 3.08 -5.35
N ASP A 16 -7.73 3.14 -4.55
CA ASP A 16 -7.93 2.26 -3.38
C ASP A 16 -8.10 0.78 -3.76
N ASP A 17 -8.59 0.50 -4.98
CA ASP A 17 -8.71 -0.85 -5.52
C ASP A 17 -7.37 -1.41 -6.05
N ALA A 18 -6.41 -0.53 -6.37
CA ALA A 18 -5.17 -0.91 -7.05
C ALA A 18 -3.89 -0.74 -6.19
N ALA A 19 -3.91 0.15 -5.19
CA ALA A 19 -2.75 0.45 -4.37
C ALA A 19 -3.13 1.03 -2.99
N ILE A 20 -2.44 0.57 -1.96
CA ILE A 20 -2.53 1.15 -0.61
C ILE A 20 -1.60 2.36 -0.55
N VAL A 21 -2.15 3.57 -0.41
CA VAL A 21 -1.37 4.82 -0.34
C VAL A 21 -1.82 5.64 0.86
N GLY A 22 -0.92 5.88 1.81
CA GLY A 22 -1.24 6.68 2.98
C GLY A 22 -0.21 6.56 4.09
N ASN A 23 -0.62 6.90 5.31
CA ASN A 23 0.19 6.72 6.51
C ASN A 23 0.18 5.23 6.97
N ILE A 24 0.98 4.94 8.00
CA ILE A 24 1.16 3.56 8.46
C ILE A 24 -0.12 2.95 9.07
N ASP A 25 -0.96 3.77 9.71
CA ASP A 25 -2.19 3.30 10.35
C ASP A 25 -3.25 2.95 9.29
N HIS A 26 -3.38 3.78 8.26
CA HIS A 26 -4.22 3.51 7.10
C HIS A 26 -3.73 2.26 6.35
N ALA A 27 -2.42 2.15 6.11
CA ALA A 27 -1.85 0.98 5.47
C ALA A 27 -2.09 -0.32 6.27
N ARG A 28 -2.06 -0.24 7.61
CA ARG A 28 -2.36 -1.37 8.49
C ARG A 28 -3.82 -1.82 8.36
N ALA A 29 -4.76 -0.89 8.33
CA ALA A 29 -6.18 -1.19 8.15
C ALA A 29 -6.46 -1.84 6.78
N GLU A 30 -5.88 -1.30 5.71
CA GLU A 30 -6.07 -1.82 4.36
C GLU A 30 -5.41 -3.19 4.14
N VAL A 31 -4.20 -3.41 4.68
CA VAL A 31 -3.56 -4.73 4.64
C VAL A 31 -4.42 -5.78 5.35
N ALA A 32 -5.06 -5.45 6.48
CA ALA A 32 -5.97 -6.35 7.17
C ALA A 32 -7.23 -6.65 6.34
N ARG A 33 -7.81 -5.64 5.68
CA ARG A 33 -8.95 -5.80 4.76
C ARG A 33 -8.59 -6.73 3.60
N TRP A 34 -7.42 -6.54 2.99
CA TRP A 34 -6.93 -7.35 1.88
C TRP A 34 -6.63 -8.80 2.31
N ALA A 35 -6.04 -8.98 3.49
CA ALA A 35 -5.83 -10.31 4.06
C ALA A 35 -7.15 -11.06 4.28
N ALA A 36 -8.18 -10.37 4.79
CA ALA A 36 -9.53 -10.93 4.94
C ALA A 36 -10.19 -11.29 3.58
N ALA A 37 -9.83 -10.58 2.51
CA ALA A 37 -10.23 -10.89 1.14
C ALA A 37 -9.40 -12.01 0.48
N GLY A 38 -8.43 -12.61 1.19
CA GLY A 38 -7.64 -13.74 0.72
C GLY A 38 -6.29 -13.36 0.07
N VAL A 39 -5.85 -12.11 0.16
CA VAL A 39 -4.52 -11.70 -0.31
C VAL A 39 -3.46 -12.24 0.65
N THR A 40 -2.52 -13.03 0.13
CA THR A 40 -1.43 -13.64 0.93
C THR A 40 -0.10 -12.93 0.78
N THR A 41 0.08 -12.15 -0.30
CA THR A 41 1.33 -11.46 -0.62
C THR A 41 1.05 -10.03 -1.07
N VAL A 42 1.76 -9.07 -0.48
CA VAL A 42 1.71 -7.65 -0.88
C VAL A 42 3.08 -7.20 -1.38
N VAL A 43 3.12 -6.58 -2.55
CA VAL A 43 4.34 -5.98 -3.11
C VAL A 43 4.44 -4.54 -2.62
N VAL A 44 5.56 -4.19 -1.99
CA VAL A 44 5.76 -2.87 -1.39
C VAL A 44 6.87 -2.10 -2.10
N LYS A 45 6.69 -0.79 -2.23
CA LYS A 45 7.69 0.12 -2.80
C LYS A 45 8.23 1.04 -1.70
N ALA A 46 9.44 0.74 -1.22
CA ALA A 46 10.15 1.57 -0.26
C ALA A 46 11.13 2.52 -0.96
N ARG A 47 11.40 3.68 -0.33
CA ARG A 47 12.35 4.68 -0.82
C ARG A 47 13.66 4.74 0.00
N SER A 48 13.73 4.00 1.11
CA SER A 48 14.90 3.89 1.98
C SER A 48 14.83 2.62 2.84
N PRO A 49 15.94 2.18 3.47
CA PRO A 49 15.95 1.07 4.42
C PRO A 49 15.05 1.30 5.64
N GLU A 50 14.97 2.53 6.14
CA GLU A 50 14.09 2.91 7.26
C GLU A 50 12.63 2.70 6.87
N HIS A 51 12.27 3.10 5.65
CA HIS A 51 10.93 2.91 5.12
C HIS A 51 10.57 1.43 4.98
N ILE A 52 11.54 0.55 4.65
CA ILE A 52 11.33 -0.90 4.66
C ILE A 52 10.98 -1.40 6.06
N ARG A 53 11.71 -0.97 7.10
CA ARG A 53 11.44 -1.39 8.49
C ARG A 53 10.05 -0.94 8.94
N THR A 54 9.67 0.29 8.61
CA THR A 54 8.33 0.82 8.88
C THR A 54 7.25 -0.03 8.20
N ILE A 55 7.40 -0.35 6.93
CA ILE A 55 6.44 -1.19 6.19
C ILE A 55 6.43 -2.64 6.71
N ALA A 56 7.58 -3.21 7.06
CA ALA A 56 7.66 -4.56 7.61
C ALA A 56 6.90 -4.73 8.94
N SER A 57 6.75 -3.65 9.71
CA SER A 57 5.93 -3.64 10.94
C SER A 57 4.42 -3.84 10.71
N LEU A 58 3.97 -3.86 9.44
CA LEU A 58 2.59 -4.16 9.06
C LEU A 58 2.29 -5.67 9.12
N GLY A 59 3.29 -6.53 8.86
CA GLY A 59 3.11 -7.98 8.77
C GLY A 59 3.77 -8.79 9.91
N ALA A 60 4.59 -8.16 10.74
CA ALA A 60 5.18 -8.81 11.90
C ALA A 60 4.13 -8.96 13.02
N PRO A 61 4.02 -10.12 13.69
CA PRO A 61 3.28 -10.21 14.93
C PRO A 61 3.90 -9.26 15.96
N ALA A 62 3.04 -8.63 16.78
CA ALA A 62 3.44 -7.71 17.85
C ALA A 62 4.36 -8.39 18.88
#